data_AF-A0A948RIE3-F1
#
_entry.id   AF-A0A948RIE3-F1
#
_cell.length_a   1.000
_cell.length_b   1.000
_cell.length_c   1.000
_cell.angle_alpha   90.00
_cell.angle_beta   90.00
_cell.angle_gamma   90.00
#
_symmetry.space_group_name_H-M   'P 1'
#
loop_
_entity.id
_entity.type
_entity.pdbx_description
1 polymer ?
#
loop_
_entity_poly.entity_id
_entity_poly.type
_entity_poly.pdbx_seq_one_letter_code
_entity_poly.pdbx_strand_id
1 'polypeptide(L)'
;MTLRFGILTASDRSARGERPDTSGPALAAVIGLHGWDVLCQAILPDDLTTLRQTLITWAGRGDLDIILTTGGTGFSPRDVTPEATAAVVERMAPGLAEAMRAASLQVTSHAMLSRAIAGIRGRTLIINLPGSPK
;
A
#
# COMPACT_ATOMS: atom_id res chain seq x y z
N MET A 1 -13.69 -12.39 -14.10
CA MET A 1 -14.02 -11.65 -12.86
C MET A 1 -13.05 -10.50 -12.75
N THR A 2 -13.54 -9.28 -12.60
CA THR A 2 -12.72 -8.07 -12.48
C THR A 2 -12.40 -7.82 -11.00
N LEU A 3 -11.13 -7.59 -10.67
CA LEU A 3 -10.72 -7.23 -9.31
C LEU A 3 -10.85 -5.72 -9.12
N ARG A 4 -11.27 -5.31 -7.91
CA ARG A 4 -11.52 -3.91 -7.54
C ARG A 4 -10.46 -3.44 -6.54
N PHE A 5 -9.77 -2.36 -6.87
CA PHE A 5 -8.62 -1.86 -6.14
C PHE A 5 -8.89 -0.51 -5.47
N GLY A 6 -8.34 -0.34 -4.27
CA GLY A 6 -8.07 0.96 -3.66
C GLY A 6 -6.56 1.23 -3.63
N ILE A 7 -6.14 2.46 -3.93
CA ILE A 7 -4.72 2.86 -3.89
C ILE A 7 -4.54 3.97 -2.86
N LEU A 8 -3.69 3.73 -1.87
CA LEU A 8 -3.39 4.70 -0.83
C LEU A 8 -1.91 5.09 -0.85
N THR A 9 -1.61 6.31 -1.26
CA THR A 9 -0.26 6.88 -1.18
C THR A 9 -0.03 7.46 0.22
N ALA A 10 0.93 6.91 0.97
CA ALA A 10 1.37 7.42 2.26
C ALA A 10 2.64 8.27 2.06
N SER A 11 2.47 9.59 2.17
CA SER A 11 3.58 10.53 2.01
C SER A 11 3.23 11.91 2.57
N ASP A 12 3.94 12.32 3.62
CA ASP A 12 3.88 13.69 4.15
C ASP A 12 4.05 14.78 3.08
N ARG A 13 5.06 14.63 2.20
CA ARG A 13 5.37 15.63 1.16
C ARG A 13 4.27 15.70 0.10
N SER A 14 3.76 14.55 -0.33
CA SER A 14 2.72 14.51 -1.36
C SER A 14 1.38 15.00 -0.81
N ALA A 15 1.07 14.67 0.44
CA ALA A 15 -0.13 15.18 1.13
C ALA A 15 -0.11 16.70 1.32
N ARG A 16 1.07 17.31 1.49
CA ARG A 16 1.24 18.78 1.54
C ARG A 16 1.36 19.44 0.17
N GLY A 17 1.38 18.68 -0.93
CA GLY A 17 1.57 19.21 -2.28
C GLY A 17 3.00 19.66 -2.60
N GLU A 18 3.98 19.33 -1.75
CA GLU A 18 5.40 19.68 -1.96
C GLU A 18 6.07 18.81 -3.04
N ARG A 19 5.49 17.63 -3.30
CA ARG A 19 5.96 16.69 -4.33
C ARG A 19 4.75 16.03 -4.99
N PRO A 20 4.72 15.89 -6.32
CA PRO A 20 3.67 15.14 -6.98
C PRO A 20 3.75 13.65 -6.62
N ASP A 21 2.60 13.01 -6.43
CA ASP A 21 2.52 11.56 -6.34
C ASP A 21 2.73 10.94 -7.73
N THR A 22 3.82 10.19 -7.86
CA THR A 22 4.15 9.43 -9.07
C THR A 22 3.81 7.96 -8.96
N SER A 23 3.65 7.44 -7.74
CA SER A 23 3.51 6.00 -7.48
C SER A 23 2.05 5.57 -7.54
N GLY A 24 1.14 6.35 -6.96
CA GLY A 24 -0.30 6.09 -7.03
C GLY A 24 -0.83 6.01 -8.48
N PRO A 25 -0.54 7.02 -9.33
CA PRO A 25 -0.91 6.96 -10.75
C PRO A 25 -0.26 5.82 -11.53
N ALA A 26 1.00 5.49 -11.24
CA ALA A 26 1.69 4.37 -11.89
C ALA A 26 1.02 3.02 -11.55
N LEU A 27 0.61 2.82 -10.30
CA LEU A 27 -0.14 1.63 -9.90
C LEU A 27 -1.49 1.55 -10.61
N ALA A 28 -2.22 2.66 -10.70
CA ALA A 28 -3.50 2.68 -11.42
C ALA A 28 -3.36 2.34 -12.89
N ALA A 29 -2.30 2.83 -13.55
CA ALA A 29 -2.00 2.49 -14.93
C ALA A 29 -1.74 0.98 -15.09
N VAL A 30 -0.90 0.38 -14.23
CA VAL A 30 -0.62 -1.06 -14.27
C VAL A 30 -1.87 -1.90 -14.02
N ILE A 31 -2.70 -1.53 -13.04
CA ILE A 31 -3.97 -2.20 -12.74
C ILE A 31 -4.91 -2.15 -13.96
N GLY A 32 -5.03 -0.97 -14.59
CA GLY A 32 -5.86 -0.78 -15.79
C GLY A 32 -5.38 -1.61 -16.98
N LEU A 33 -4.06 -1.76 -17.16
CA LEU A 33 -3.49 -2.63 -18.20
C LEU A 33 -3.86 -4.11 -18.03
N HIS A 34 -4.14 -4.54 -16.80
CA HIS A 34 -4.62 -5.89 -16.50
C HIS A 34 -6.15 -6.02 -16.58
N GLY A 35 -6.88 -4.96 -16.98
CA GLY A 35 -8.33 -4.96 -17.10
C GLY A 35 -9.06 -4.99 -15.76
N TRP A 36 -8.42 -4.49 -14.71
CA TRP A 36 -8.99 -4.37 -13.36
C TRP A 36 -9.41 -2.92 -13.05
N ASP A 37 -10.25 -2.76 -12.03
CA ASP A 37 -10.84 -1.46 -11.68
C ASP A 37 -10.13 -0.82 -10.49
N VAL A 38 -9.87 0.48 -10.56
CA VAL A 38 -9.47 1.30 -9.40
C VAL A 38 -10.67 2.13 -8.96
N LEU A 39 -11.27 1.80 -7.82
CA LEU A 39 -12.49 2.44 -7.34
C LEU A 39 -12.24 3.65 -6.44
N CYS A 40 -11.08 3.71 -5.79
CA CYS A 40 -10.69 4.87 -5.01
C CYS A 40 -9.17 5.05 -4.93
N GLN A 41 -8.75 6.31 -4.86
CA GLN A 41 -7.38 6.71 -4.64
C GLN A 41 -7.34 7.81 -3.57
N ALA A 42 -6.31 7.81 -2.74
CA ALA A 42 -6.06 8.87 -1.77
C ALA A 42 -4.57 9.07 -1.54
N ILE A 43 -4.19 10.30 -1.19
CA ILE A 43 -2.85 10.66 -0.70
C ILE A 43 -3.04 11.12 0.74
N LEU A 44 -2.37 10.47 1.68
CA LEU A 44 -2.43 10.79 3.11
C LEU A 44 -1.03 11.03 3.68
N PRO A 45 -0.91 11.86 4.74
CA PRO A 45 0.34 12.00 5.45
C PRO A 45 0.73 10.68 6.14
N ASP A 46 1.99 10.59 6.55
CA ASP A 46 2.51 9.45 7.30
C ASP A 46 2.05 9.52 8.77
N ASP A 47 0.73 9.40 8.97
CA ASP A 47 0.05 9.44 10.25
C ASP A 47 -0.65 8.11 10.53
N LEU A 48 -0.25 7.47 11.64
CA LEU A 48 -0.73 6.14 12.01
C LEU A 48 -2.26 6.07 12.11
N THR A 49 -2.88 7.07 12.73
CA THR A 49 -4.32 7.09 12.99
C THR A 49 -5.11 7.23 11.69
N THR A 50 -4.70 8.17 10.83
CA THR A 50 -5.36 8.48 9.57
C THR A 50 -5.24 7.32 8.58
N LEU A 51 -4.06 6.72 8.47
CA LEU A 51 -3.84 5.53 7.64
C LEU A 51 -4.71 4.35 8.14
N ARG A 52 -4.66 4.06 9.44
CA ARG A 52 -5.46 2.98 10.06
C ARG A 52 -6.96 3.16 9.79
N GLN A 53 -7.49 4.36 10.03
CA GLN A 53 -8.92 4.64 9.85
C GLN A 53 -9.34 4.50 8.39
N THR A 54 -8.49 4.93 7.46
CA THR A 54 -8.75 4.81 6.01
C THR A 54 -8.78 3.34 5.60
N LEU A 55 -7.79 2.54 6.03
CA LEU A 55 -7.75 1.10 5.72
C LEU A 55 -8.96 0.35 6.29
N ILE A 56 -9.39 0.68 7.52
CA ILE A 56 -10.61 0.11 8.12
C ILE A 56 -11.84 0.45 7.27
N THR A 57 -11.99 1.73 6.94
CA THR A 57 -13.14 2.23 6.20
C THR A 57 -13.22 1.61 4.81
N TRP A 58 -12.11 1.62 4.08
CA TRP A 58 -12.01 1.07 2.73
C TRP A 58 -12.29 -0.43 2.70
N ALA A 59 -11.66 -1.21 3.58
CA ALA A 59 -11.91 -2.64 3.66
C ALA A 59 -13.34 -2.99 4.13
N GLY A 60 -13.99 -2.08 4.86
CA GLY A 60 -15.35 -2.26 5.38
C GLY A 60 -16.47 -1.93 4.40
N ARG A 61 -16.19 -1.24 3.29
CA ARG A 61 -17.21 -0.87 2.28
C ARG A 61 -17.77 -2.06 1.51
N GLY A 62 -17.02 -3.15 1.41
CA GLY A 62 -17.41 -4.35 0.64
C GLY A 62 -17.27 -4.21 -0.88
N ASP A 63 -16.74 -3.08 -1.36
CA ASP A 63 -16.53 -2.81 -2.79
C ASP A 63 -15.07 -2.95 -3.25
N LEU A 64 -14.13 -3.19 -2.34
CA LEU A 64 -12.72 -3.43 -2.65
C LEU A 64 -12.34 -4.89 -2.41
N ASP A 65 -11.61 -5.48 -3.37
CA ASP A 65 -10.99 -6.79 -3.22
C ASP A 65 -9.55 -6.64 -2.71
N ILE A 66 -8.85 -5.58 -3.15
CA ILE A 66 -7.45 -5.32 -2.83
C ILE A 66 -7.23 -3.84 -2.50
N ILE A 67 -6.48 -3.56 -1.44
CA ILE A 67 -5.92 -2.23 -1.13
C ILE A 67 -4.41 -2.30 -1.28
N LEU A 68 -3.87 -1.47 -2.17
CA LEU A 68 -2.43 -1.26 -2.28
C LEU A 68 -2.08 0.05 -1.58
N THR A 69 -1.19 0.00 -0.60
CA THR A 69 -0.54 1.21 -0.12
C THR A 69 0.79 1.41 -0.83
N THR A 70 1.23 2.65 -1.02
CA THR A 70 2.56 2.96 -1.54
C THR A 70 3.21 4.06 -0.70
N GLY A 71 4.43 3.80 -0.23
CA GLY A 71 5.16 4.71 0.67
C GLY A 71 5.06 4.31 2.14
N GLY A 72 5.84 4.99 2.99
CA GLY A 72 5.80 4.79 4.44
C GLY A 72 6.32 3.44 4.96
N THR A 73 7.08 2.67 4.16
CA THR A 73 7.59 1.32 4.52
C THR A 73 9.10 1.26 4.82
N GLY A 74 9.79 2.40 4.79
CA GLY A 74 11.23 2.49 5.04
C GLY A 74 11.59 2.59 6.52
N PHE A 75 12.78 3.08 6.83
CA PHE A 75 13.30 3.23 8.20
C PHE A 75 13.20 4.67 8.72
N SER A 76 12.54 5.58 8.00
CA SER A 76 12.29 6.92 8.51
C SER A 76 11.45 6.82 9.79
N PRO A 77 11.67 7.67 10.82
CA PRO A 77 10.79 7.74 11.98
C PRO A 77 9.33 8.07 11.63
N ARG A 78 9.10 8.63 10.42
CA ARG A 78 7.76 8.89 9.89
C ARG A 78 7.15 7.67 9.22
N ASP A 79 7.93 6.69 8.76
CA ASP A 79 7.41 5.54 8.04
C ASP A 79 6.58 4.64 8.99
N VAL A 80 5.25 4.74 8.92
CA VAL A 80 4.32 4.02 9.82
C VAL A 80 3.29 3.15 9.09
N THR A 81 3.44 2.97 7.78
CA THR A 81 2.46 2.22 6.96
C THR A 81 2.37 0.74 7.33
N PRO A 82 3.48 0.02 7.61
CA PRO A 82 3.42 -1.35 8.12
C PRO A 82 2.68 -1.44 9.46
N GLU A 83 2.93 -0.52 10.39
CA GLU A 83 2.28 -0.48 11.70
C GLU A 83 0.78 -0.20 11.57
N ALA A 84 0.39 0.74 10.70
CA ALA A 84 -1.01 1.03 10.39
C ALA A 84 -1.73 -0.19 9.81
N THR A 85 -1.04 -0.94 8.96
CA THR A 85 -1.57 -2.15 8.31
C THR A 85 -1.71 -3.29 9.32
N ALA A 86 -0.68 -3.54 10.14
CA ALA A 86 -0.68 -4.58 11.17
C ALA A 86 -1.81 -4.38 12.18
N ALA A 87 -2.14 -3.13 12.49
CA ALA A 87 -3.21 -2.78 13.42
C ALA A 87 -4.63 -3.07 12.90
N VAL A 88 -4.83 -3.32 11.59
CA VAL A 88 -6.18 -3.48 10.99
C VAL A 88 -6.43 -4.85 10.39
N VAL A 89 -5.38 -5.57 10.00
CA VAL A 89 -5.50 -6.90 9.39
C VAL A 89 -5.88 -7.92 10.46
N GLU A 90 -6.77 -8.85 10.09
CA GLU A 90 -7.24 -9.94 10.95
C GLU A 90 -6.37 -11.19 10.78
N ARG A 91 -5.77 -11.36 9.59
CA ARG A 91 -4.86 -12.46 9.28
C ARG A 91 -3.68 -11.96 8.45
N MET A 92 -2.47 -12.30 8.86
CA MET A 92 -1.26 -11.93 8.13
C MET A 92 -1.09 -12.78 6.87
N ALA A 93 -0.48 -12.20 5.83
CA ALA A 93 -0.09 -12.87 4.59
C ALA A 93 1.42 -12.68 4.33
N PRO A 94 2.30 -13.20 5.22
CA PRO A 94 3.73 -12.90 5.20
C PRO A 94 4.43 -13.33 3.89
N GLY A 95 3.98 -14.42 3.27
CA GLY A 95 4.55 -14.94 2.02
C GLY A 95 4.52 -13.94 0.85
N LEU A 96 3.55 -13.01 0.82
CA LEU A 96 3.52 -11.94 -0.19
C LEU A 96 4.67 -10.95 0.01
N ALA A 97 4.87 -10.50 1.25
CA ALA A 97 5.93 -9.56 1.58
C ALA A 97 7.33 -10.20 1.40
N GLU A 98 7.46 -11.48 1.72
CA GLU A 98 8.68 -12.27 1.48
C GLU A 98 8.98 -12.40 -0.01
N ALA A 99 8.00 -12.80 -0.83
CA ALA A 99 8.16 -12.94 -2.27
C ALA A 99 8.53 -11.60 -2.93
N MET A 100 7.87 -10.51 -2.55
CA MET A 100 8.19 -9.17 -3.05
C MET A 100 9.63 -8.76 -2.71
N ARG A 101 10.07 -8.96 -1.45
CA ARG A 101 11.45 -8.68 -1.05
C ARG A 101 12.45 -9.57 -1.79
N ALA A 102 12.18 -10.86 -1.91
CA ALA A 102 13.05 -11.81 -2.61
C ALA A 102 13.24 -11.44 -4.09
N ALA A 103 12.15 -11.07 -4.78
CA ALA A 103 12.20 -10.59 -6.15
C ALA A 103 12.97 -9.26 -6.26
N SER A 104 12.70 -8.31 -5.35
CA SER A 104 13.38 -7.01 -5.34
C SER A 104 14.87 -7.11 -5.01
N LEU A 105 15.28 -8.10 -4.20
CA LEU A 105 16.68 -8.37 -3.87
C LEU A 105 17.52 -8.82 -5.08
N GLN A 106 16.88 -9.36 -6.12
CA GLN A 106 17.56 -9.66 -7.39
C GLN A 106 17.91 -8.38 -8.17
N VAL A 107 17.27 -7.26 -7.86
CA VAL A 107 17.47 -5.97 -8.53
C VAL A 107 18.32 -5.03 -7.67
N THR A 108 18.08 -4.98 -6.36
CA THR A 108 18.81 -4.10 -5.44
C THR A 108 18.93 -4.69 -4.04
N SER A 109 20.12 -4.60 -3.45
CA SER A 109 20.36 -5.01 -2.06
C SER A 109 19.51 -4.21 -1.06
N HIS A 110 19.13 -2.96 -1.38
CA HIS A 110 18.32 -2.12 -0.51
C HIS A 110 16.90 -2.67 -0.26
N ALA A 111 16.43 -3.64 -1.05
CA ALA A 111 15.13 -4.26 -0.87
C ALA A 111 14.95 -4.90 0.52
N MET A 112 16.04 -5.35 1.17
CA MET A 112 15.99 -5.88 2.53
C MET A 112 15.54 -4.84 3.58
N LEU A 113 15.64 -3.55 3.27
CA LEU A 113 15.26 -2.45 4.17
C LEU A 113 13.75 -2.17 4.18
N SER A 114 12.98 -2.78 3.27
CA SER A 114 11.54 -2.60 3.25
C SER A 114 10.87 -3.38 4.38
N ARG A 115 10.16 -2.66 5.25
CA ARG A 115 9.31 -3.22 6.30
C ARG A 115 7.90 -3.55 5.83
N ALA A 116 7.67 -3.54 4.51
CA ALA A 116 6.37 -3.84 3.93
C ALA A 116 5.79 -5.17 4.47
N ILE A 117 4.49 -5.14 4.76
CA ILE A 117 3.71 -6.32 5.13
C ILE A 117 2.49 -6.46 4.23
N ALA A 118 1.83 -7.60 4.34
CA ALA A 118 0.54 -7.86 3.74
C ALA A 118 -0.34 -8.64 4.72
N GLY A 119 -1.65 -8.45 4.59
CA GLY A 119 -2.63 -9.16 5.41
C GLY A 119 -4.05 -8.94 4.91
N ILE A 120 -4.99 -9.65 5.51
CA ILE A 120 -6.39 -9.71 5.11
C ILE A 120 -7.23 -9.08 6.22
N ARG A 121 -8.17 -8.22 5.85
CA ARG A 121 -9.22 -7.70 6.72
C ARG A 121 -10.58 -7.99 6.09
N GLY A 122 -11.41 -8.80 6.75
CA GLY A 122 -12.66 -9.30 6.18
C GLY A 122 -12.41 -10.04 4.86
N ARG A 123 -12.86 -9.43 3.75
CA ARG A 123 -12.68 -9.97 2.39
C ARG A 123 -11.66 -9.19 1.55
N THR A 124 -10.97 -8.22 2.15
CA THR A 124 -10.04 -7.33 1.45
C THR A 124 -8.60 -7.71 1.76
N LEU A 125 -7.78 -7.90 0.73
CA LEU A 125 -6.33 -8.05 0.86
C LEU A 125 -5.66 -6.67 0.90
N ILE A 126 -4.79 -6.43 1.88
CA ILE A 126 -4.03 -5.18 2.02
C ILE A 126 -2.55 -5.51 1.82
N ILE A 127 -1.90 -4.79 0.91
CA ILE A 127 -0.48 -4.99 0.56
C ILE A 127 0.24 -3.65 0.63
N ASN A 128 1.35 -3.60 1.36
CA ASN A 128 2.21 -2.42 1.37
C ASN A 128 3.27 -2.52 0.27
N LEU A 129 3.34 -1.51 -0.59
CA LEU A 129 4.35 -1.36 -1.60
C LEU A 129 5.33 -0.24 -1.21
N PRO A 130 6.60 -0.29 -1.65
CA PRO A 130 7.53 0.82 -1.53
C PRO A 130 6.97 2.11 -2.17
N GLY A 131 7.46 3.26 -1.71
CA GLY A 131 7.10 4.57 -2.28
C GLY A 131 7.81 4.90 -3.61
N SER A 132 8.76 4.07 -4.02
CA SER A 132 9.42 4.17 -5.33
C SER A 132 8.49 3.63 -6.43
N PRO A 133 8.33 4.32 -7.57
CA PRO A 133 7.62 3.77 -8.72
C PRO A 133 8.34 2.60 -9.41
N LYS A 134 9.65 2.45 -9.17
CA LYS A 134 10.50 1.37 -9.70
C LYS A 134 10.46 0.16 -8.79
#